data_AF-A0A2C6KDZ9-F1
#
_entry.id   AF-A0A2C6KDZ9-F1
#
_cell.length_a   1.000
_cell.length_b   1.000
_cell.length_c   1.000
_cell.angle_alpha   90.00
_cell.angle_beta   90.00
_cell.angle_gamma   90.00
#
_symmetry.space_group_name_H-M   'P 1'
#
loop_
_entity.id
_entity.type
_entity.pdbx_description
1 polymer ?
#
loop_
_entity_poly.entity_id
_entity_poly.type
_entity_poly.pdbx_seq_one_letter_code
_entity_poly.pdbx_strand_id
1 'polypeptide(L)'
;MTDAEIVNMRKTIYLCIMSSLNFEECVHKILKMNIREDLEMEVVVMLIDCCAMERTFQRFFALQAERLARLNTRYCACLQEAFRRQYYTVHRLETAKLRNTAKFFAHLLHTGERRQRRRRH
;
A
#
# COMPACT_ATOMS: atom_id res chain seq x y z
N MET A 1 17.12 -6.84 13.53
CA MET A 1 17.23 -5.61 12.72
C MET A 1 17.37 -4.45 13.67
N THR A 2 18.35 -3.58 13.44
CA THR A 2 18.51 -2.35 14.24
C THR A 2 17.48 -1.32 13.79
N ASP A 3 17.03 -0.44 14.70
CA ASP A 3 16.06 0.64 14.39
C ASP A 3 16.50 1.48 13.18
N ALA A 4 17.81 1.73 13.06
CA ALA A 4 18.43 2.45 11.95
C ALA A 4 18.20 1.80 10.58
N GLU A 5 18.23 0.46 10.48
CA GLU A 5 17.99 -0.25 9.22
C GLU A 5 16.55 -0.10 8.74
N ILE A 6 15.59 -0.16 9.66
CA ILE A 6 14.16 0.02 9.36
C ILE A 6 13.91 1.45 8.89
N VAL A 7 14.49 2.44 9.57
CA VAL A 7 14.38 3.85 9.17
C VAL A 7 14.98 4.08 7.78
N ASN A 8 16.14 3.50 7.50
CA ASN A 8 16.76 3.63 6.18
C ASN A 8 15.90 3.00 5.08
N MET A 9 15.36 1.81 5.34
CA MET A 9 14.47 1.12 4.40
C MET A 9 13.20 1.95 4.12
N ARG A 10 12.56 2.51 5.15
CA ARG A 10 11.38 3.37 4.97
C ARG A 10 11.69 4.58 4.08
N LYS A 11 12.85 5.21 4.27
CA LYS A 11 13.33 6.31 3.41
C LYS A 11 13.52 5.84 1.97
N THR A 12 14.14 4.68 1.74
CA THR A 12 14.31 4.11 0.40
C THR A 12 12.97 3.85 -0.29
N ILE A 13 12.00 3.26 0.41
CA ILE A 13 10.66 3.01 -0.11
C ILE A 13 9.95 4.32 -0.45
N TYR A 14 9.99 5.31 0.45
CA TYR A 14 9.42 6.63 0.21
C TYR A 14 10.00 7.29 -1.04
N LEU A 15 11.33 7.33 -1.16
CA LEU A 15 12.00 7.90 -2.33
C LEU A 15 11.64 7.15 -3.62
N CYS A 16 11.50 5.83 -3.56
CA CYS A 16 11.05 5.02 -4.70
C CYS A 16 9.63 5.39 -5.15
N ILE A 17 8.72 5.60 -4.20
CA ILE A 17 7.34 6.00 -4.48
C ILE A 17 7.30 7.40 -5.09
N MET A 18 7.98 8.38 -4.47
CA MET A 18 7.95 9.78 -4.90
C MET A 18 8.68 10.04 -6.22
N SER A 19 9.71 9.24 -6.55
CA SER A 19 10.48 9.38 -7.80
C SER A 19 9.83 8.68 -9.00
N SER A 20 8.74 7.94 -8.81
CA SER A 20 8.12 7.16 -9.89
C SER A 20 6.96 7.93 -10.51
N LEU A 21 6.96 8.03 -11.85
CA LEU A 21 5.91 8.73 -12.60
C LEU A 21 4.69 7.85 -12.86
N ASN A 22 4.90 6.53 -12.96
CA ASN A 22 3.84 5.54 -13.20
C ASN A 22 3.85 4.45 -12.13
N PHE A 23 2.66 3.93 -11.81
CA PHE A 23 2.48 2.92 -10.77
C PHE A 23 3.19 1.60 -11.13
N GLU A 24 3.23 1.23 -12.41
CA GLU A 24 3.90 0.00 -12.86
C GLU A 24 5.41 0.08 -12.67
N GLU A 25 6.00 1.24 -12.98
CA GLU A 25 7.42 1.50 -12.77
C GLU A 25 7.76 1.42 -11.28
N CYS A 26 6.96 2.04 -10.42
CA CYS A 26 7.15 2.00 -8.98
C CYS A 26 7.11 0.56 -8.45
N VAL A 27 6.09 -0.22 -8.85
CA VAL A 27 5.97 -1.62 -8.45
C VAL A 27 7.16 -2.45 -8.95
N HIS A 28 7.62 -2.23 -10.18
CA HIS A 28 8.82 -2.90 -10.70
C HIS A 28 10.07 -2.57 -9.88
N LYS A 29 10.26 -1.31 -9.48
CA LYS A 29 11.38 -0.89 -8.63
C LYS A 29 11.29 -1.54 -7.25
N ILE A 30 10.12 -1.54 -6.61
CA ILE A 30 9.89 -2.19 -5.31
C ILE A 30 10.23 -3.69 -5.36
N LEU A 31 9.79 -4.38 -6.41
CA LEU A 31 10.09 -5.82 -6.57
C LEU A 31 11.58 -6.09 -6.80
N LYS A 32 12.28 -5.20 -7.51
CA LYS A 32 13.74 -5.31 -7.72
C LYS A 32 14.56 -5.10 -6.43
N MET A 33 14.01 -4.44 -5.41
CA MET A 33 14.69 -4.25 -4.13
C MET A 33 14.81 -5.54 -3.30
N ASN A 34 14.16 -6.63 -3.72
CA ASN A 34 14.18 -7.93 -3.04
C ASN A 34 13.93 -7.82 -1.53
N ILE A 35 12.84 -7.13 -1.20
CA ILE A 35 12.44 -6.85 0.19
C ILE A 35 12.20 -8.17 0.90
N ARG A 36 12.78 -8.31 2.09
CA ARG A 36 12.59 -9.49 2.92
C ARG A 36 11.13 -9.64 3.32
N GLU A 37 10.69 -10.88 3.47
CA GLU A 37 9.28 -11.22 3.73
C GLU A 37 8.74 -10.61 5.03
N ASP A 38 9.59 -10.40 6.03
CA ASP A 38 9.25 -9.77 7.30
C ASP A 38 8.99 -8.25 7.19
N LEU A 39 9.32 -7.65 6.05
CA LEU A 39 9.27 -6.21 5.80
C LEU A 39 8.25 -5.81 4.75
N GLU A 40 7.54 -6.77 4.15
CA GLU A 40 6.48 -6.48 3.17
C GLU A 40 5.36 -5.62 3.77
N MET A 41 5.10 -5.79 5.08
CA MET A 41 4.14 -4.96 5.81
C MET A 41 4.56 -3.48 5.83
N GLU A 42 5.86 -3.20 6.00
CA GLU A 42 6.38 -1.83 6.01
C GLU A 42 6.17 -1.14 4.66
N VAL A 43 6.29 -1.88 3.55
CA VAL A 43 5.98 -1.35 2.21
C VAL A 43 4.52 -0.92 2.11
N VAL A 44 3.60 -1.76 2.60
CA VAL A 44 2.17 -1.48 2.59
C VAL A 44 1.83 -0.27 3.47
N VAL A 45 2.41 -0.20 4.67
CA VAL A 45 2.23 0.94 5.58
C VAL A 45 2.72 2.21 4.94
N MET A 46 3.93 2.21 4.36
CA MET A 46 4.48 3.38 3.66
C MET A 46 3.60 3.85 2.50
N LEU A 47 3.04 2.94 1.71
CA LEU A 47 2.11 3.29 0.62
C LEU A 47 0.83 3.96 1.14
N ILE A 48 0.26 3.44 2.24
CA ILE A 48 -0.95 3.99 2.86
C ILE A 48 -0.67 5.35 3.48
N ASP A 49 0.45 5.49 4.18
CA ASP A 49 0.84 6.74 4.84
C ASP A 49 1.10 7.84 3.81
N CYS A 50 1.81 7.54 2.72
CA CYS A 50 1.98 8.50 1.62
C CYS A 50 0.62 8.91 1.05
N CYS A 51 -0.28 7.96 0.79
CA CYS A 51 -1.63 8.24 0.29
C CYS A 51 -2.45 9.10 1.27
N ALA A 52 -2.31 8.88 2.58
CA ALA A 52 -3.02 9.61 3.61
C ALA A 52 -2.53 11.05 3.75
N MET A 53 -1.23 11.30 3.56
CA MET A 53 -0.63 12.64 3.66
C MET A 53 -0.93 13.54 2.45
N GLU A 54 -1.30 12.98 1.30
CA GLU A 54 -1.65 13.75 0.12
C GLU A 54 -2.85 14.69 0.35
N ARG A 55 -2.83 15.87 -0.29
CA ARG A 55 -3.95 16.83 -0.20
C ARG A 55 -5.26 16.23 -0.73
N THR A 56 -5.15 15.43 -1.78
CA THR A 56 -6.27 14.77 -2.46
C THR A 56 -5.90 13.34 -2.83
N PHE A 57 -6.88 12.43 -2.75
CA PHE A 57 -6.70 11.04 -3.15
C PHE A 57 -6.15 10.91 -4.58
N GLN A 58 -5.00 10.27 -4.69
CA GLN A 58 -4.32 9.93 -5.92
C GLN A 58 -4.50 8.43 -6.19
N ARG A 59 -5.13 8.08 -7.32
CA ARG A 59 -5.36 6.67 -7.70
C ARG A 59 -4.05 5.89 -7.88
N PHE A 60 -2.95 6.59 -8.15
CA PHE A 60 -1.58 6.07 -8.25
C PHE A 60 -1.23 5.09 -7.11
N PHE A 61 -1.45 5.46 -5.84
CA PHE A 61 -1.11 4.60 -4.69
C PHE A 61 -1.93 3.31 -4.66
N ALA A 62 -3.23 3.42 -4.92
CA ALA A 62 -4.13 2.27 -4.85
C ALA A 62 -3.88 1.27 -6.01
N LEU A 63 -3.45 1.75 -7.18
CA LEU A 63 -3.03 0.90 -8.30
C LEU A 63 -1.74 0.11 -7.98
N GLN A 64 -0.78 0.73 -7.29
CA GLN A 64 0.44 0.04 -6.84
C GLN A 64 0.09 -1.11 -5.89
N ALA A 65 -0.72 -0.83 -4.85
CA ALA A 65 -1.17 -1.83 -3.90
C ALA A 65 -1.99 -2.94 -4.58
N GLU A 66 -2.87 -2.59 -5.52
CA GLU A 66 -3.63 -3.56 -6.30
C GLU A 66 -2.70 -4.49 -7.09
N ARG A 67 -1.66 -3.95 -7.73
CA ARG A 67 -0.70 -4.73 -8.51
C ARG A 67 0.16 -5.61 -7.62
N LEU A 68 0.69 -5.09 -6.50
CA LEU A 68 1.45 -5.87 -5.52
C LEU A 68 0.65 -7.06 -4.98
N ALA A 69 -0.60 -6.81 -4.57
CA ALA A 69 -1.52 -7.86 -4.12
C ALA A 69 -1.92 -8.86 -5.21
N ARG A 70 -1.67 -8.53 -6.48
CA ARG A 70 -1.92 -9.41 -7.65
C ARG A 70 -0.74 -10.33 -7.90
N LEU A 71 0.47 -9.85 -7.62
CA LEU A 71 1.72 -10.55 -7.91
C LEU A 71 2.10 -11.51 -6.78
N ASN A 72 1.86 -11.13 -5.52
CA ASN A 72 2.17 -11.97 -4.36
C ASN A 72 1.03 -11.89 -3.32
N THR A 73 0.59 -13.05 -2.85
CA THR A 73 -0.50 -13.20 -1.87
C THR A 73 -0.14 -12.64 -0.51
N ARG A 74 1.15 -12.52 -0.16
CA ARG A 74 1.58 -11.93 1.10
C ARG A 74 1.25 -10.44 1.20
N TYR A 75 1.47 -9.66 0.15
CA TYR A 75 1.02 -8.26 0.11
C TYR A 75 -0.50 -8.13 0.27
N CYS A 76 -1.27 -9.11 -0.21
CA CYS A 76 -2.72 -9.15 0.01
C CYS A 76 -3.03 -9.31 1.52
N ALA A 77 -2.36 -10.25 2.21
CA ALA A 77 -2.50 -10.43 3.65
C ALA A 77 -2.06 -9.17 4.43
N CYS A 78 -0.93 -8.55 4.06
CA CYS A 78 -0.47 -7.30 4.64
C CYS A 78 -1.50 -6.17 4.47
N LEU A 79 -2.14 -6.04 3.29
CA LEU A 79 -3.18 -5.04 3.06
C LEU A 79 -4.44 -5.29 3.89
N GLN A 80 -4.84 -6.55 4.08
CA GLN A 80 -5.96 -6.90 4.95
C GLN A 80 -5.68 -6.57 6.41
N GLU A 81 -4.47 -6.88 6.89
CA GLU A 81 -4.05 -6.54 8.25
C GLU A 81 -3.92 -5.02 8.42
N ALA A 82 -3.39 -4.31 7.43
CA ALA A 82 -3.31 -2.85 7.44
C ALA A 82 -4.71 -2.22 7.49
N PHE A 83 -5.67 -2.75 6.73
CA PHE A 83 -7.07 -2.32 6.79
C PHE A 83 -7.66 -2.50 8.19
N ARG A 84 -7.46 -3.67 8.80
CA ARG A 84 -7.93 -3.97 10.16
C ARG A 84 -7.34 -2.98 11.17
N ARG A 85 -6.04 -2.72 11.12
CA ARG A 85 -5.36 -1.75 11.99
C ARG A 85 -5.93 -0.35 11.80
N GLN A 86 -6.08 0.10 10.56
CA GLN A 86 -6.61 1.42 10.24
C GLN A 86 -8.04 1.60 10.74
N TYR A 87 -8.87 0.55 10.66
CA TYR A 87 -10.22 0.56 11.17
C TYR A 87 -10.25 0.75 12.69
N TYR A 88 -9.40 0.05 13.44
CA TYR A 88 -9.31 0.23 14.89
C TYR A 88 -8.84 1.63 15.30
N THR A 89 -7.92 2.23 14.54
CA THR A 89 -7.38 3.56 14.84
C THR A 89 -8.12 4.71 14.15
N VAL A 90 -9.23 4.41 13.47
CA VAL A 90 -9.95 5.37 12.60
C VAL A 90 -10.38 6.64 13.35
N HIS A 91 -10.75 6.49 14.62
CA HIS A 91 -11.21 7.57 15.50
C HIS A 91 -10.12 8.61 15.82
N ARG A 92 -8.85 8.31 15.54
CA ARG A 92 -7.71 9.20 15.77
C ARG A 92 -7.28 9.94 14.48
N LEU A 93 -7.91 9.64 13.34
CA LEU A 93 -7.52 10.20 12.05
C LEU A 93 -8.25 11.51 11.77
N GLU A 94 -7.49 12.49 11.31
CA GLU A 94 -8.06 13.72 10.75
C GLU A 94 -8.90 13.41 9.49
N THR A 95 -9.96 14.19 9.26
CA THR A 95 -10.93 14.00 8.18
C THR A 95 -10.28 13.85 6.80
N ALA A 96 -9.20 14.59 6.53
CA ALA A 96 -8.49 14.51 5.25
C ALA A 96 -7.81 13.15 5.04
N LYS A 97 -7.07 12.67 6.06
CA LYS A 97 -6.39 11.37 6.05
C LYS A 97 -7.40 10.24 5.94
N LEU A 98 -8.46 10.30 6.75
CA LEU A 98 -9.55 9.34 6.73
C LEU A 98 -10.16 9.21 5.33
N ARG A 99 -10.46 10.34 4.67
CA ARG A 99 -11.04 10.36 3.33
C ARG A 99 -10.14 9.68 2.30
N ASN A 100 -8.84 9.97 2.31
CA ASN A 100 -7.92 9.39 1.35
C ASN A 100 -7.74 7.88 1.58
N THR A 101 -7.53 7.48 2.84
CA THR A 101 -7.38 6.06 3.18
C THR A 101 -8.66 5.27 2.91
N ALA A 102 -9.84 5.83 3.17
CA ALA A 102 -11.11 5.21 2.82
C ALA A 102 -11.25 4.98 1.31
N LYS A 103 -10.89 5.99 0.49
CA LYS A 103 -10.89 5.85 -0.98
C LYS A 103 -9.89 4.80 -1.47
N PHE A 104 -8.72 4.72 -0.83
CA PHE A 104 -7.70 3.71 -1.13
C PHE A 104 -8.24 2.30 -0.93
N PHE A 105 -8.81 2.00 0.24
CA PHE A 105 -9.36 0.68 0.53
C PHE A 105 -10.63 0.37 -0.26
N ALA A 106 -11.48 1.37 -0.51
CA ALA A 106 -12.63 1.21 -1.40
C ALA A 106 -12.20 0.78 -2.82
N HIS A 107 -11.10 1.32 -3.34
CA HIS A 107 -10.57 0.89 -4.64
C HIS A 107 -10.13 -0.57 -4.62
N LEU A 108 -9.43 -1.00 -3.57
CA LEU A 108 -8.95 -2.37 -3.41
C LEU A 108 -10.10 -3.37 -3.26
N LEU A 109 -11.16 -3.03 -2.52
CA LEU A 109 -12.34 -3.88 -2.38
C LEU A 109 -13.06 -4.05 -3.71
N HIS A 110 -13.33 -2.95 -4.42
CA HIS A 110 -13.97 -2.99 -5.75
C HIS A 110 -13.20 -3.82 -6.77
N THR A 111 -11.87 -3.75 -6.74
CA THR A 111 -11.01 -4.55 -7.62
C THR A 111 -10.86 -6.00 -7.15
N GLY A 112 -10.89 -6.24 -5.84
CA GLY A 112 -10.87 -7.57 -5.23
C GLY A 112 -12.11 -8.40 -5.58
N GLU A 113 -13.30 -7.81 -5.53
CA GLU A 113 -14.57 -8.48 -5.90
C GLU A 113 -14.55 -8.97 -7.35
N ARG A 114 -13.95 -8.21 -8.26
CA ARG A 114 -13.77 -8.62 -9.68
C ARG A 114 -12.87 -9.85 -9.82
N ARG A 115 -11.92 -10.08 -8.90
CA ARG A 115 -11.07 -11.29 -8.90
C ARG A 115 -11.84 -12.54 -8.49
N GLN A 116 -12.68 -12.44 -7.46
CA GLN A 116 -13.53 -13.57 -7.03
C GLN A 116 -14.56 -13.94 -8.10
N ARG A 117 -15.10 -12.96 -8.85
CA ARG A 117 -16.00 -13.26 -9.98
C ARG A 117 -15.29 -13.93 -11.14
N ARG A 118 -14.06 -13.51 -11.49
CA ARG A 118 -13.28 -14.13 -12.58
C ARG A 118 -12.69 -15.51 -12.27
N ARG A 119 -12.58 -15.91 -10.99
CA ARG A 119 -12.16 -17.26 -10.59
C ARG A 119 -13.34 -18.25 -10.46
N ARG A 120 -14.58 -17.77 -10.60
CA ARG A 120 -15.81 -18.58 -10.54
C ARG A 120 -16.41 -18.85 -11.93
N HIS A 121 -15.67 -18.57 -12.99
CA HIS A 121 -15.90 -18.98 -14.38
C HIS A 121 -14.63 -19.66 -14.86
#